data_AF-A0A0J8UC04-F1
#
_entry.id   AF-A0A0J8UC04-F1
#
_cell.length_a   1.000
_cell.length_b   1.000
_cell.length_c   1.000
_cell.angle_alpha   90.00
_cell.angle_beta   90.00
_cell.angle_gamma   90.00
#
_symmetry.space_group_name_H-M   'P 1'
#
loop_
_entity.id
_entity.type
_entity.pdbx_description
1 polymer ?
#
loop_
_entity_poly.entity_id
_entity_poly.type
_entity_poly.pdbx_seq_one_letter_code
_entity_poly.pdbx_strand_id
1 'polypeptide(L)'
;MMASVLQDLAWGSLRKRMEEETDPDESPEAGEQEFWTSWALFILILLLIAALFTSYMLKQKRVQAVHETVLSIFSGMVVGLIIRVSPGTLIQKSVSFNYQFFFNLLLPPIILASGYELHQANFFRNIGAILTFAFAGTFISALVLGLILYLWTRIPLDGLNISFVEAISVGATLSATDPVTILAIFNVYKVEPKLYTVIFGESILNDAIAIVLFETAQRYKPGSTAGSLTVLSLFEAIGIFLLVFFAVYSLGSSLEL
;
A
#
# COMPACT_ATOMS: atom_id res chain seq x y z
N MET A 1 -46.00 51.85 -12.15
CA MET A 1 -46.76 50.71 -11.58
C MET A 1 -46.67 49.45 -12.45
N MET A 2 -46.79 49.51 -13.78
CA MET A 2 -46.63 48.32 -14.64
C MET A 2 -45.17 47.82 -14.74
N ALA A 3 -44.19 48.72 -14.76
CA ALA A 3 -42.76 48.37 -14.90
C ALA A 3 -42.19 47.62 -13.68
N SER A 4 -42.64 47.97 -12.47
CA SER A 4 -42.22 47.29 -11.23
C SER A 4 -42.75 45.86 -11.16
N VAL A 5 -44.00 45.64 -11.62
CA VAL A 5 -44.62 44.30 -11.64
C VAL A 5 -43.91 43.36 -12.62
N LEU A 6 -43.45 43.87 -13.77
CA LEU A 6 -42.66 43.09 -14.72
C LEU A 6 -41.26 42.77 -14.19
N GLN A 7 -40.66 43.69 -13.44
CA GLN A 7 -39.37 43.47 -12.81
C GLN A 7 -39.47 42.42 -11.68
N ASP A 8 -40.52 42.46 -10.88
CA ASP A 8 -40.78 41.47 -9.81
C ASP A 8 -41.10 40.08 -10.39
N LEU A 9 -41.81 40.00 -11.53
CA LEU A 9 -42.07 38.74 -12.23
C LEU A 9 -40.81 38.17 -12.89
N ALA A 10 -39.97 39.02 -13.49
CA ALA A 10 -38.68 38.61 -14.03
C ALA A 10 -37.73 38.14 -12.92
N TRP A 11 -37.72 38.85 -11.78
CA TRP A 11 -36.90 38.48 -10.62
C TRP A 11 -37.40 37.20 -9.95
N GLY A 12 -38.72 37.02 -9.85
CA GLY A 12 -39.33 35.81 -9.31
C GLY A 12 -39.09 34.58 -10.18
N SER A 13 -39.11 34.73 -11.51
CA SER A 13 -38.81 33.62 -12.43
C SER A 13 -37.33 33.25 -12.46
N LEU A 14 -36.43 34.24 -12.35
CA LEU A 14 -34.99 33.98 -12.18
C LEU A 14 -34.69 33.30 -10.85
N ARG A 15 -35.35 33.71 -9.76
CA ARG A 15 -35.17 33.07 -8.45
C ARG A 15 -35.62 31.61 -8.47
N LYS A 16 -36.76 31.33 -9.11
CA LYS A 16 -37.27 29.97 -9.25
C LYS A 16 -36.35 29.08 -10.10
N ARG A 17 -35.68 29.64 -11.12
CA ARG A 17 -34.69 28.91 -11.92
C ARG A 17 -33.39 28.64 -11.15
N MET A 18 -32.93 29.59 -10.33
CA MET A 18 -31.79 29.35 -9.44
C MET A 18 -32.11 28.31 -8.36
N GLU A 19 -33.36 28.27 -7.87
CA GLU A 19 -33.84 27.22 -6.96
C GLU A 19 -34.00 25.84 -7.65
N GLU A 20 -34.28 25.79 -8.97
CA GLU A 20 -34.38 24.53 -9.74
C GLU A 20 -33.02 24.00 -10.24
N GLU A 21 -31.99 24.83 -10.38
CA GLU A 21 -30.61 24.40 -10.69
C GLU A 21 -29.82 23.95 -9.45
N THR A 22 -30.29 24.27 -8.25
CA THR A 22 -29.65 23.84 -7.01
C THR A 22 -30.30 22.53 -6.54
N ASP A 23 -29.67 21.40 -6.86
CA ASP A 23 -30.17 20.06 -6.53
C ASP A 23 -30.35 19.95 -4.99
N PRO A 24 -31.57 19.69 -4.47
CA PRO A 24 -31.88 19.82 -3.04
C PRO A 24 -31.25 18.72 -2.15
N ASP A 25 -30.55 17.76 -2.75
CA ASP A 25 -29.78 16.71 -2.04
C ASP A 25 -28.29 17.07 -1.83
N GLU A 26 -27.78 18.17 -2.40
CA GLU A 26 -26.42 18.63 -2.10
C GLU A 26 -26.39 19.44 -0.79
N SER A 27 -26.10 18.75 0.31
CA SER A 27 -25.73 19.42 1.56
C SER A 27 -24.52 20.35 1.33
N PRO A 28 -24.45 21.56 1.93
CA PRO A 28 -23.32 22.48 1.77
C PRO A 28 -21.95 21.88 2.10
N GLU A 29 -21.94 20.79 2.87
CA GLU A 29 -20.74 20.03 3.24
C GLU A 29 -20.18 19.17 2.08
N ALA A 30 -21.02 18.75 1.13
CA ALA A 30 -20.61 17.92 0.00
C ALA A 30 -19.77 18.72 -1.02
N GLY A 31 -20.22 19.92 -1.41
CA GLY A 31 -19.49 20.78 -2.35
C GLY A 31 -18.14 21.26 -1.82
N GLU A 32 -18.03 21.56 -0.53
CA GLU A 32 -16.73 21.88 0.09
C GLU A 32 -15.80 20.65 0.11
N GLN A 33 -16.32 19.45 0.42
CA GLN A 33 -15.53 18.22 0.41
C GLN A 33 -15.01 17.87 -0.99
N GLU A 34 -15.80 18.07 -2.04
CA GLU A 34 -15.38 17.87 -3.42
C GLU A 34 -14.27 18.84 -3.83
N PHE A 35 -14.37 20.10 -3.41
CA PHE A 35 -13.34 21.11 -3.65
C PHE A 35 -12.00 20.72 -2.98
N TRP A 36 -12.02 20.34 -1.70
CA TRP A 36 -10.82 19.92 -0.98
C TRP A 36 -10.23 18.61 -1.52
N THR A 37 -11.08 17.68 -1.96
CA THR A 37 -10.65 16.43 -2.59
C THR A 37 -9.98 16.71 -3.93
N SER A 38 -10.53 17.62 -4.73
CA SER A 38 -9.93 18.06 -5.99
C SER A 38 -8.57 18.72 -5.79
N TRP A 39 -8.43 19.55 -4.75
CA TRP A 39 -7.14 20.14 -4.37
C TRP A 39 -6.12 19.09 -3.89
N ALA A 40 -6.56 18.11 -3.10
CA ALA A 40 -5.69 17.01 -2.65
C ALA A 40 -5.21 16.16 -3.84
N LEU A 41 -6.10 15.81 -4.77
CA LEU A 41 -5.75 15.09 -5.99
C LEU A 41 -4.82 15.90 -6.88
N PHE A 42 -5.05 17.20 -7.02
CA PHE A 42 -4.17 18.09 -7.77
C PHE A 42 -2.75 18.10 -7.19
N ILE A 43 -2.63 18.27 -5.86
CA ILE A 43 -1.34 18.22 -5.16
C ILE A 43 -0.67 16.86 -5.35
N LEU A 44 -1.43 15.77 -5.28
CA LEU A 44 -0.92 14.40 -5.44
C LEU A 44 -0.42 14.14 -6.87
N ILE A 45 -1.17 14.58 -7.89
CA ILE A 45 -0.76 14.48 -9.29
C ILE A 45 0.49 15.33 -9.55
N LEU A 46 0.54 16.56 -9.00
CA LEU A 46 1.70 17.44 -9.14
C LEU A 46 2.94 16.84 -8.46
N LEU A 47 2.79 16.24 -7.28
CA LEU A 47 3.85 15.49 -6.59
C LEU A 47 4.33 14.31 -7.42
N LEU A 48 3.42 13.55 -8.03
CA LEU A 48 3.75 12.40 -8.86
C LEU A 48 4.53 12.82 -10.11
N ILE A 49 4.10 13.90 -10.78
CA ILE A 49 4.81 14.48 -11.93
C ILE A 49 6.19 14.98 -11.50
N ALA A 50 6.30 15.69 -10.37
CA ALA A 50 7.57 16.19 -9.86
C ALA A 50 8.53 15.04 -9.47
N ALA A 51 8.01 13.97 -8.88
CA ALA A 51 8.77 12.77 -8.53
C ALA A 51 9.29 12.05 -9.79
N LEU A 52 8.42 11.86 -10.80
CA LEU A 52 8.80 11.27 -12.08
C LEU A 52 9.83 12.14 -12.82
N PHE A 53 9.66 13.46 -12.81
CA PHE A 53 10.60 14.39 -13.44
C PHE A 53 11.95 14.40 -12.72
N THR A 54 11.93 14.35 -11.38
CA THR A 54 13.14 14.28 -10.56
C THR A 54 13.88 12.96 -10.76
N SER A 55 13.15 11.83 -10.81
CA SER A 55 13.68 10.52 -11.21
C SER A 55 14.33 10.56 -12.59
N TYR A 56 13.63 11.11 -13.58
CA TYR A 56 14.13 11.25 -14.95
C TYR A 56 15.39 12.11 -15.02
N MET A 57 15.41 13.27 -14.34
CA MET A 57 16.58 14.13 -14.24
C MET A 57 17.77 13.43 -13.55
N LEU A 58 17.52 12.65 -12.50
CA LEU A 58 18.57 11.87 -11.82
C LEU A 58 19.19 10.81 -12.73
N LYS A 59 18.35 10.09 -13.48
CA LYS A 59 18.81 9.14 -14.51
C LYS A 59 19.65 9.83 -15.59
N GLN A 60 19.22 11.00 -16.05
CA GLN A 60 19.93 11.77 -17.08
C GLN A 60 21.26 12.34 -16.58
N LYS A 61 21.35 12.74 -15.30
CA LYS A 61 22.58 13.28 -14.70
C LYS A 61 23.56 12.23 -14.19
N ARG A 62 23.28 10.92 -14.35
CA ARG A 62 24.20 9.81 -13.98
C ARG A 62 24.73 9.92 -12.54
N VAL A 63 23.96 10.51 -11.61
CA VAL A 63 24.37 10.65 -10.22
C VAL A 63 24.19 9.29 -9.53
N GLN A 64 25.23 8.47 -9.51
CA GLN A 64 25.21 7.13 -8.90
C GLN A 64 25.29 7.15 -7.37
N ALA A 65 25.40 8.33 -6.76
CA ALA A 65 25.59 8.46 -5.31
C ALA A 65 24.31 8.27 -4.48
N VAL A 66 23.12 8.37 -5.09
CA VAL A 66 21.84 8.27 -4.36
C VAL A 66 20.87 7.37 -5.12
N HIS A 67 20.32 6.36 -4.43
CA HIS A 67 19.24 5.54 -4.98
C HIS A 67 17.96 6.36 -5.20
N GLU A 68 17.29 6.12 -6.33
CA GLU A 68 16.07 6.80 -6.75
C GLU A 68 14.96 6.72 -5.69
N THR A 69 14.83 5.57 -5.03
CA THR A 69 13.90 5.31 -3.93
C THR A 69 14.17 6.18 -2.71
N VAL A 70 15.44 6.36 -2.34
CA VAL A 70 15.83 7.20 -1.19
C VAL A 70 15.42 8.64 -1.44
N LEU A 71 15.69 9.19 -2.64
CA LEU A 71 15.32 10.56 -2.96
C LEU A 71 13.80 10.77 -2.95
N SER A 72 13.02 9.81 -3.45
CA SER A 72 11.56 9.85 -3.43
C SER A 72 11.01 9.84 -1.99
N ILE A 73 11.53 8.96 -1.12
CA ILE A 73 11.15 8.88 0.30
C ILE A 73 11.47 10.20 1.01
N PHE A 74 12.67 10.76 0.83
CA PHE A 74 13.05 12.03 1.44
C PHE A 74 12.17 13.19 0.95
N SER A 75 11.87 13.24 -0.35
CA SER A 75 10.98 14.26 -0.93
C SER A 75 9.58 14.15 -0.35
N GLY A 76 9.02 12.93 -0.25
CA GLY A 76 7.73 12.68 0.38
C GLY A 76 7.70 13.05 1.86
N MET A 77 8.79 12.75 2.61
CA MET A 77 8.91 13.11 4.02
C MET A 77 8.95 14.62 4.24
N VAL A 78 9.71 15.36 3.42
CA VAL A 78 9.78 16.82 3.48
C VAL A 78 8.41 17.44 3.19
N VAL A 79 7.73 16.97 2.14
CA VAL A 79 6.41 17.49 1.76
C VAL A 79 5.37 17.13 2.81
N GLY A 80 5.39 15.91 3.34
CA GLY A 80 4.50 15.50 4.45
C GLY A 80 4.73 16.34 5.71
N LEU A 81 5.97 16.71 6.02
CA LEU A 81 6.30 17.59 7.14
C LEU A 81 5.77 19.01 6.91
N ILE A 82 5.94 19.57 5.70
CA ILE A 82 5.41 20.89 5.33
C ILE A 82 3.88 20.92 5.48
N ILE A 83 3.18 19.88 5.00
CA ILE A 83 1.71 19.77 5.12
C ILE A 83 1.30 19.68 6.60
N ARG A 84 2.07 18.96 7.43
CA ARG A 84 1.79 18.80 8.87
C ARG A 84 1.99 20.08 9.67
N VAL A 85 2.95 20.93 9.29
CA VAL A 85 3.22 22.22 9.95
C VAL A 85 2.27 23.33 9.48
N SER A 86 1.68 23.19 8.29
CA SER A 86 0.75 24.19 7.73
C SER A 86 -0.62 24.17 8.43
N PRO A 87 -1.22 25.33 8.78
CA PRO A 87 -2.43 25.44 9.61
C PRO A 87 -3.76 25.09 8.91
N GLY A 88 -3.78 24.11 8.00
CA GLY A 88 -4.96 23.65 7.28
C GLY A 88 -5.41 22.25 7.73
N THR A 89 -6.32 22.17 8.70
CA THR A 89 -6.79 20.91 9.31
C THR A 89 -7.54 19.98 8.35
N LEU A 90 -8.12 20.51 7.27
CA LEU A 90 -8.88 19.73 6.28
C LEU A 90 -7.97 19.10 5.21
N ILE A 91 -6.92 19.81 4.77
CA ILE A 91 -5.93 19.28 3.81
C ILE A 91 -5.18 18.08 4.42
N GLN A 92 -4.90 18.11 5.73
CA GLN A 92 -4.25 17.02 6.44
C GLN A 92 -5.07 15.72 6.45
N LYS A 93 -6.41 15.81 6.46
CA LYS A 93 -7.28 14.63 6.41
C LYS A 93 -7.45 14.10 4.99
N SER A 94 -7.57 14.99 3.99
CA SER A 94 -7.70 14.58 2.59
C SER A 94 -6.41 14.02 2.00
N VAL A 95 -5.24 14.39 2.53
CA VAL A 95 -3.92 13.82 2.17
C VAL A 95 -3.53 12.67 3.12
N SER A 96 -4.50 12.04 3.79
CA SER A 96 -4.23 10.80 4.53
C SER A 96 -4.17 9.60 3.57
N PHE A 97 -3.17 8.75 3.76
CA PHE A 97 -2.96 7.58 2.91
C PHE A 97 -4.06 6.54 3.17
N ASN A 98 -4.90 6.29 2.16
CA ASN A 98 -5.87 5.20 2.20
C ASN A 98 -5.25 3.93 1.61
N TYR A 99 -4.95 2.97 2.49
CA TYR A 99 -4.37 1.68 2.11
C TYR A 99 -5.25 0.94 1.09
N GLN A 100 -6.58 1.04 1.17
CA GLN A 100 -7.50 0.34 0.27
C GLN A 100 -7.33 0.77 -1.20
N PHE A 101 -7.05 2.05 -1.43
CA PHE A 101 -6.79 2.57 -2.78
C PHE A 101 -5.47 2.05 -3.33
N PHE A 102 -4.42 2.03 -2.49
CA PHE A 102 -3.14 1.44 -2.85
C PHE A 102 -3.28 -0.05 -3.20
N PHE A 103 -3.96 -0.82 -2.34
CA PHE A 103 -4.17 -2.26 -2.51
C PHE A 103 -5.02 -2.62 -3.73
N ASN A 104 -6.11 -1.87 -3.98
CA ASN A 104 -7.05 -2.22 -5.05
C ASN A 104 -6.66 -1.65 -6.41
N LEU A 105 -5.94 -0.52 -6.45
CA LEU A 105 -5.65 0.17 -7.71
C LEU A 105 -4.18 0.06 -8.14
N LEU A 106 -3.23 0.29 -7.23
CA LEU A 106 -1.81 0.38 -7.57
C LEU A 106 -1.13 -0.99 -7.56
N LEU A 107 -1.50 -1.84 -6.62
CA LEU A 107 -0.86 -3.14 -6.41
C LEU A 107 -1.07 -4.14 -7.57
N PRO A 108 -2.29 -4.31 -8.12
CA PRO A 108 -2.51 -5.31 -9.17
C PRO A 108 -1.70 -5.05 -10.45
N PRO A 109 -1.61 -3.80 -10.99
CA PRO A 109 -0.74 -3.50 -12.11
C PRO A 109 0.75 -3.75 -11.83
N ILE A 110 1.23 -3.46 -10.61
CA ILE A 110 2.63 -3.67 -10.21
C ILE A 110 2.95 -5.17 -10.22
N ILE A 111 2.13 -5.99 -9.54
CA ILE A 111 2.33 -7.46 -9.54
C ILE A 111 2.26 -8.02 -10.96
N LEU A 112 1.33 -7.56 -11.79
CA LEU A 112 1.18 -8.03 -13.16
C LEU A 112 2.42 -7.70 -14.01
N ALA A 113 2.97 -6.49 -13.88
CA ALA A 113 4.19 -6.09 -14.59
C ALA A 113 5.39 -6.94 -14.17
N SER A 114 5.58 -7.14 -12.85
CA SER A 114 6.65 -7.99 -12.32
C SER A 114 6.49 -9.46 -12.71
N GLY A 115 5.24 -9.96 -12.79
CA GLY A 115 4.95 -11.31 -13.27
C GLY A 115 5.20 -11.51 -14.76
N TYR A 116 5.09 -10.45 -15.58
CA TYR A 116 5.34 -10.51 -17.02
C TYR A 116 6.84 -10.61 -17.36
N GLU A 117 7.72 -9.98 -16.57
CA GLU A 117 9.18 -10.04 -16.74
C GLU A 117 9.80 -11.37 -16.26
N LEU A 118 9.00 -12.26 -15.67
CA LEU A 118 9.44 -13.52 -15.11
C LEU A 118 9.81 -14.55 -16.19
N HIS A 119 10.99 -15.16 -16.06
CA HIS A 119 11.39 -16.30 -16.89
C HIS A 119 10.65 -17.57 -16.47
N GLN A 120 9.44 -17.74 -17.00
CA GLN A 120 8.45 -18.75 -16.60
C GLN A 120 9.04 -20.18 -16.52
N ALA A 121 9.84 -20.62 -17.49
CA ALA A 121 10.37 -21.99 -17.53
C ALA A 121 11.31 -22.34 -16.37
N ASN A 122 12.20 -21.43 -15.96
CA ASN A 122 13.10 -21.67 -14.83
C ASN A 122 12.39 -21.53 -13.49
N PHE A 123 11.37 -20.68 -13.44
CA PHE A 123 10.54 -20.46 -12.26
C PHE A 123 9.72 -21.70 -11.93
N PHE A 124 8.99 -22.27 -12.89
CA PHE A 124 8.19 -23.47 -12.68
C PHE A 124 9.04 -24.70 -12.33
N ARG A 125 10.26 -24.80 -12.85
CA ARG A 125 11.19 -25.89 -12.51
C ARG A 125 11.71 -25.86 -11.05
N ASN A 126 11.60 -24.72 -10.37
CA ASN A 126 12.09 -24.56 -8.99
C ASN A 126 10.99 -24.01 -8.07
N ILE A 127 9.72 -24.17 -8.46
CA ILE A 127 8.58 -23.54 -7.77
C ILE A 127 8.44 -24.06 -6.35
N GLY A 128 8.77 -25.32 -6.08
CA GLY A 128 8.74 -25.89 -4.73
C GLY A 128 9.70 -25.18 -3.78
N ALA A 129 10.93 -24.90 -4.23
CA ALA A 129 11.92 -24.17 -3.44
C ALA A 129 11.51 -22.70 -3.24
N ILE A 130 11.07 -22.05 -4.32
CA ILE A 130 10.57 -20.67 -4.29
C ILE A 130 9.41 -20.52 -3.30
N LEU A 131 8.40 -21.39 -3.38
CA LEU A 131 7.25 -21.37 -2.48
C LEU A 131 7.67 -21.59 -1.03
N THR A 132 8.57 -22.53 -0.78
CA THR A 132 9.05 -22.82 0.58
C THR A 132 9.74 -21.60 1.18
N PHE A 133 10.65 -20.95 0.44
CA PHE A 133 11.34 -19.76 0.93
C PHE A 133 10.41 -18.56 1.07
N ALA A 134 9.52 -18.32 0.09
CA ALA A 134 8.57 -17.21 0.13
C ALA A 134 7.59 -17.35 1.31
N PHE A 135 7.00 -18.51 1.53
CA PHE A 135 6.04 -18.70 2.61
C PHE A 135 6.72 -18.78 3.98
N ALA A 136 7.68 -19.69 4.15
CA ALA A 136 8.32 -19.89 5.46
C ALA A 136 9.16 -18.66 5.85
N GLY A 137 9.92 -18.10 4.91
CA GLY A 137 10.76 -16.93 5.15
C GLY A 137 9.96 -15.71 5.54
N THR A 138 8.92 -15.38 4.77
CA THR A 138 8.05 -14.22 5.04
C THR A 138 7.28 -14.39 6.34
N PHE A 139 6.69 -15.58 6.57
CA PHE A 139 5.92 -15.86 7.79
C PHE A 139 6.79 -15.77 9.06
N ILE A 140 7.96 -16.41 9.05
CA ILE A 140 8.88 -16.35 10.19
C ILE A 140 9.37 -14.92 10.40
N SER A 141 9.72 -14.20 9.33
CA SER A 141 10.15 -12.79 9.42
C SER A 141 9.07 -11.90 10.01
N ALA A 142 7.82 -12.05 9.58
CA ALA A 142 6.68 -11.29 10.09
C ALA A 142 6.46 -11.54 11.59
N LEU A 143 6.50 -12.81 12.02
CA LEU A 143 6.36 -13.17 13.43
C LEU A 143 7.50 -12.64 14.28
N VAL A 144 8.75 -12.80 13.83
CA VAL A 144 9.94 -12.36 14.57
C VAL A 144 9.96 -10.85 14.72
N LEU A 145 9.76 -10.10 13.63
CA LEU A 145 9.74 -8.64 13.66
C LEU A 145 8.57 -8.11 14.50
N GLY A 146 7.38 -8.69 14.35
CA GLY A 146 6.21 -8.30 15.13
C GLY A 146 6.38 -8.60 16.62
N LEU A 147 6.97 -9.75 16.98
CA LEU A 147 7.24 -10.09 18.37
C LEU A 147 8.31 -9.18 18.98
N ILE A 148 9.40 -8.89 18.25
CA ILE A 148 10.44 -7.96 18.70
C ILE A 148 9.82 -6.59 18.99
N LEU A 149 8.98 -6.07 18.10
CA LEU A 149 8.32 -4.77 18.28
C LEU A 149 7.31 -4.77 19.44
N TYR A 150 6.55 -5.87 19.60
CA TYR A 150 5.65 -6.05 20.73
C TYR A 150 6.40 -6.11 22.07
N LEU A 151 7.54 -6.81 22.13
CA LEU A 151 8.36 -6.85 23.34
C LEU A 151 9.03 -5.51 23.63
N TRP A 152 9.51 -4.81 22.59
CA TRP A 152 10.11 -3.48 22.71
C TRP A 152 9.15 -2.46 23.32
N THR A 153 7.89 -2.45 22.87
CA THR A 153 6.85 -1.55 23.38
C THR A 153 6.40 -1.85 24.81
N ARG A 154 6.68 -3.05 25.34
CA ARG A 154 6.48 -3.38 26.76
C ARG A 154 7.56 -2.82 27.68
N ILE A 155 8.69 -2.37 27.12
CA ILE A 155 9.72 -1.67 27.89
C ILE A 155 9.25 -0.22 28.09
N PRO A 156 9.14 0.28 29.34
CA PRO A 156 8.48 1.55 29.66
C PRO A 156 9.35 2.79 29.34
N LEU A 157 9.95 2.85 28.15
CA LEU A 157 10.80 3.97 27.71
C LEU A 157 10.00 5.05 26.97
N ASP A 158 9.02 4.67 26.14
CA ASP A 158 8.32 5.58 25.22
C ASP A 158 6.82 5.78 25.51
N GLY A 159 6.25 5.03 26.47
CA GLY A 159 4.81 5.12 26.81
C GLY A 159 3.83 4.66 25.71
N LEU A 160 4.33 4.10 24.61
CA LEU A 160 3.54 3.59 23.50
C LEU A 160 3.02 2.17 23.79
N ASN A 161 1.70 2.02 23.93
CA ASN A 161 1.04 0.72 24.05
C ASN A 161 0.49 0.30 22.68
N ILE A 162 1.27 -0.49 21.95
CA ILE A 162 0.84 -1.09 20.67
C ILE A 162 0.19 -2.44 20.95
N SER A 163 -0.96 -2.73 20.33
CA SER A 163 -1.60 -4.03 20.46
C SER A 163 -0.79 -5.12 19.74
N PHE A 164 -0.94 -6.38 20.15
CA PHE A 164 -0.26 -7.50 19.49
C PHE A 164 -0.61 -7.57 17.98
N VAL A 165 -1.85 -7.24 17.62
CA VAL A 165 -2.29 -7.17 16.21
C VAL A 165 -1.48 -6.13 15.45
N GLU A 166 -1.39 -4.91 15.98
CA GLU A 166 -0.67 -3.83 15.31
C GLU A 166 0.82 -4.15 15.17
N ALA A 167 1.42 -4.80 16.17
CA ALA A 167 2.80 -5.23 16.09
C ALA A 167 3.03 -6.30 15.00
N ILE A 168 2.14 -7.30 14.89
CA ILE A 168 2.18 -8.30 13.82
C ILE A 168 1.90 -7.68 12.45
N SER A 169 0.96 -6.73 12.34
CA SER A 169 0.71 -6.00 11.08
C SER A 169 1.96 -5.25 10.61
N VAL A 170 2.70 -4.61 11.52
CA VAL A 170 3.99 -3.98 11.18
C VAL A 170 5.03 -5.03 10.78
N GLY A 171 5.11 -6.14 11.51
CA GLY A 171 6.00 -7.26 11.16
C GLY A 171 5.73 -7.81 9.76
N ALA A 172 4.46 -8.03 9.41
CA ALA A 172 4.04 -8.47 8.08
C ALA A 172 4.37 -7.46 6.98
N THR A 173 4.25 -6.16 7.27
CA THR A 173 4.61 -5.12 6.29
C THR A 173 6.13 -5.09 6.03
N LEU A 174 6.94 -5.34 7.06
CA LEU A 174 8.39 -5.32 6.99
C LEU A 174 9.01 -6.64 6.51
N SER A 175 8.23 -7.72 6.40
CA SER A 175 8.74 -9.00 5.90
C SER A 175 8.87 -9.06 4.38
N ALA A 176 8.19 -8.16 3.65
CA ALA A 176 8.35 -7.98 2.21
C ALA A 176 9.78 -7.53 1.85
N THR A 177 10.48 -8.31 1.04
CA THR A 177 11.88 -8.07 0.63
C THR A 177 11.95 -7.66 -0.83
N ASP A 178 12.72 -6.62 -1.14
CA ASP A 178 12.99 -6.17 -2.51
C ASP A 178 14.30 -6.80 -3.03
N PRO A 179 14.29 -7.60 -4.11
CA PRO A 179 15.48 -8.27 -4.60
C PRO A 179 16.32 -7.36 -5.52
N VAL A 180 15.85 -6.17 -5.91
CA VAL A 180 16.46 -5.34 -6.97
C VAL A 180 17.94 -5.09 -6.71
N THR A 181 18.32 -4.75 -5.47
CA THR A 181 19.72 -4.51 -5.10
C THR A 181 20.57 -5.79 -5.18
N ILE A 182 20.04 -6.93 -4.72
CA ILE A 182 20.76 -8.22 -4.71
C ILE A 182 20.92 -8.73 -6.14
N LEU A 183 19.87 -8.64 -6.96
CA LEU A 183 19.89 -9.07 -8.36
C LEU A 183 20.84 -8.22 -9.21
N ALA A 184 20.93 -6.91 -8.93
CA ALA A 184 21.90 -6.04 -9.59
C ALA A 184 23.35 -6.49 -9.32
N ILE A 185 23.66 -6.87 -8.08
CA ILE A 185 24.97 -7.43 -7.71
C ILE A 185 25.19 -8.77 -8.40
N PHE A 186 24.19 -9.66 -8.41
CA PHE A 186 24.31 -11.00 -8.99
C PHE A 186 24.57 -10.99 -10.50
N ASN A 187 24.03 -10.00 -11.20
CA ASN A 187 24.29 -9.80 -12.63
C ASN A 187 25.77 -9.41 -12.88
N VAL A 188 26.36 -8.58 -12.00
CA VAL A 188 27.79 -8.22 -12.07
C VAL A 188 28.68 -9.44 -11.82
N TYR A 189 28.34 -10.26 -10.82
CA TYR A 189 29.13 -11.43 -10.43
C TYR A 189 28.81 -12.70 -11.23
N LYS A 190 27.90 -12.64 -12.22
CA LYS A 190 27.46 -13.77 -13.05
C LYS A 190 27.10 -15.02 -12.23
N VAL A 191 26.25 -14.82 -11.22
CA VAL A 191 25.78 -15.88 -10.34
C VAL A 191 24.94 -16.90 -11.11
N GLU A 192 24.88 -18.14 -10.60
CA GLU A 192 24.13 -19.23 -11.21
C GLU A 192 22.67 -18.83 -11.51
N PRO A 193 22.15 -19.07 -12.74
CA PRO A 193 20.79 -18.69 -13.13
C PRO A 193 19.71 -19.25 -12.22
N LYS A 194 19.96 -20.42 -11.61
CA LYS A 194 19.05 -21.04 -10.65
C LYS A 194 18.86 -20.18 -9.40
N LEU A 195 19.94 -19.66 -8.82
CA LEU A 195 19.86 -18.83 -7.62
C LEU A 195 19.20 -17.48 -7.92
N TYR A 196 19.48 -16.90 -9.10
CA TYR A 196 18.78 -15.71 -9.58
C TYR A 196 17.26 -15.92 -9.63
N THR A 197 16.81 -17.02 -10.23
CA THR A 197 15.37 -17.33 -10.34
C THR A 197 14.73 -17.60 -8.98
N VAL A 198 15.42 -18.28 -8.07
CA VAL A 198 14.87 -18.57 -6.73
C VAL A 198 14.67 -17.29 -5.92
N ILE A 199 15.67 -16.40 -5.88
CA ILE A 199 15.56 -15.14 -5.11
C ILE A 199 14.51 -14.22 -5.74
N PHE A 200 14.53 -14.05 -7.06
CA PHE A 200 13.52 -13.22 -7.73
C PHE A 200 12.10 -13.75 -7.52
N GLY A 201 11.91 -15.07 -7.62
CA GLY A 201 10.62 -15.71 -7.36
C GLY A 201 10.18 -15.61 -5.90
N GLU A 202 11.10 -15.76 -4.96
CA GLU A 202 10.83 -15.60 -3.52
C GLU A 202 10.29 -14.20 -3.23
N SER A 203 10.97 -13.16 -3.69
CA SER A 203 10.55 -11.78 -3.42
C SER A 203 9.23 -11.40 -4.08
N ILE A 204 8.94 -11.88 -5.31
CA ILE A 204 7.63 -11.64 -5.95
C ILE A 204 6.49 -12.26 -5.14
N LEU A 205 6.66 -13.49 -4.65
CA LEU A 205 5.62 -14.17 -3.90
C LEU A 205 5.51 -13.68 -2.45
N ASN A 206 6.64 -13.31 -1.85
CA ASN A 206 6.72 -12.70 -0.52
C ASN A 206 5.79 -11.49 -0.42
N ASP A 207 5.84 -10.56 -1.38
CA ASP A 207 4.98 -9.37 -1.38
C ASP A 207 3.49 -9.74 -1.23
N ALA A 208 3.00 -10.69 -2.04
CA ALA A 208 1.61 -11.15 -1.92
C ALA A 208 1.30 -11.79 -0.57
N ILE A 209 2.23 -12.58 -0.03
CA ILE A 209 2.10 -13.27 1.26
C ILE A 209 2.08 -12.27 2.42
N ALA A 210 2.97 -11.29 2.42
CA ALA A 210 3.05 -10.21 3.40
C ALA A 210 1.74 -9.43 3.47
N ILE A 211 1.12 -9.16 2.32
CA ILE A 211 -0.17 -8.47 2.21
C ILE A 211 -1.30 -9.31 2.82
N VAL A 212 -1.37 -10.60 2.49
CA VAL A 212 -2.37 -11.50 3.08
C VAL A 212 -2.20 -11.59 4.60
N LEU A 213 -0.95 -11.66 5.09
CA LEU A 213 -0.65 -11.65 6.52
C LEU A 213 -1.08 -10.33 7.19
N PHE A 214 -0.82 -9.19 6.55
CA PHE A 214 -1.25 -7.88 7.03
C PHE A 214 -2.78 -7.78 7.10
N GLU A 215 -3.49 -8.14 6.03
CA GLU A 215 -4.96 -8.09 5.99
C GLU A 215 -5.57 -9.02 7.04
N THR A 216 -5.00 -10.22 7.16
CA THR A 216 -5.43 -11.22 8.16
C THR A 216 -5.24 -10.70 9.57
N ALA A 217 -4.10 -10.09 9.88
CA ALA A 217 -3.87 -9.46 11.18
C ALA A 217 -4.91 -8.35 11.46
N GLN A 218 -5.15 -7.46 10.50
CA GLN A 218 -6.08 -6.34 10.64
C GLN A 218 -7.53 -6.77 10.86
N ARG A 219 -7.96 -7.92 10.33
CA ARG A 219 -9.29 -8.49 10.60
C ARG A 219 -9.53 -8.80 12.08
N TYR A 220 -8.46 -9.06 12.85
CA TYR A 220 -8.54 -9.35 14.29
C TYR A 220 -8.30 -8.14 15.20
N LYS A 221 -8.24 -6.92 14.65
CA LYS A 221 -8.12 -5.70 15.45
C LYS A 221 -9.34 -5.55 16.38
N PRO A 222 -9.17 -5.19 17.68
CA PRO A 222 -10.30 -4.98 18.58
C PRO A 222 -11.25 -3.91 18.03
N GLY A 223 -12.49 -4.31 17.70
CA GLY A 223 -13.50 -3.42 17.09
C GLY A 223 -13.89 -3.76 15.65
N SER A 224 -13.19 -4.71 15.01
CA SER A 224 -13.62 -5.30 13.73
C SER A 224 -14.73 -6.34 13.96
N THR A 225 -15.52 -6.64 12.92
CA THR A 225 -16.67 -7.57 12.95
C THR A 225 -16.33 -9.00 13.37
N ALA A 226 -15.05 -9.37 13.41
CA ALA A 226 -14.55 -10.60 14.01
C ALA A 226 -14.05 -10.29 15.44
N GLY A 227 -14.64 -10.94 16.45
CA GLY A 227 -14.46 -10.63 17.87
C GLY A 227 -13.01 -10.61 18.40
N SER A 228 -12.86 -10.27 19.68
CA SER A 228 -11.57 -10.13 20.37
C SER A 228 -10.63 -11.30 20.11
N LEU A 229 -9.34 -11.01 19.88
CA LEU A 229 -8.25 -11.98 19.79
C LEU A 229 -8.39 -13.09 20.83
N THR A 230 -8.87 -14.24 20.39
CA THR A 230 -8.65 -15.49 21.09
C THR A 230 -7.47 -16.14 20.37
N VAL A 231 -6.56 -16.76 21.11
CA VAL A 231 -5.46 -17.56 20.53
C VAL A 231 -5.98 -18.52 19.44
N LEU A 232 -7.22 -18.98 19.59
CA LEU A 232 -7.95 -19.80 18.63
C LEU A 232 -8.11 -19.17 17.23
N SER A 233 -8.37 -17.86 17.14
CA SER A 233 -8.58 -17.18 15.87
C SER A 233 -7.26 -16.90 15.14
N LEU A 234 -6.18 -16.69 15.89
CA LEU A 234 -4.82 -16.67 15.36
C LEU A 234 -4.43 -18.05 14.80
N PHE A 235 -4.77 -19.13 15.51
CA PHE A 235 -4.55 -20.49 15.03
C PHE A 235 -5.39 -20.81 13.79
N GLU A 236 -6.62 -20.31 13.69
CA GLU A 236 -7.46 -20.46 12.52
C GLU A 236 -6.87 -19.72 11.30
N ALA A 237 -6.40 -18.48 11.48
CA ALA A 237 -5.70 -17.71 10.45
C ALA A 237 -4.43 -18.43 9.96
N ILE A 238 -3.61 -18.92 10.88
CA ILE A 238 -2.41 -19.71 10.57
C ILE A 238 -2.81 -21.02 9.87
N GLY A 239 -3.92 -21.64 10.28
CA GLY A 239 -4.44 -22.86 9.66
C GLY A 239 -4.88 -22.65 8.21
N ILE A 240 -5.63 -21.58 7.93
CA ILE A 240 -6.03 -21.20 6.57
C ILE A 240 -4.79 -20.88 5.73
N PHE A 241 -3.84 -20.13 6.29
CA PHE A 241 -2.58 -19.80 5.63
C PHE A 241 -1.80 -21.07 5.24
N LEU A 242 -1.64 -22.02 6.17
CA LEU A 242 -0.96 -23.29 5.92
C LEU A 242 -1.72 -24.16 4.92
N LEU A 243 -3.06 -24.19 4.96
CA LEU A 243 -3.86 -24.94 3.99
C LEU A 243 -3.67 -24.39 2.58
N VAL A 244 -3.77 -23.06 2.41
CA VAL A 244 -3.51 -22.40 1.13
C VAL A 244 -2.07 -22.65 0.67
N PHE A 245 -1.09 -22.59 1.59
CA PHE A 245 0.29 -22.93 1.28
C PHE A 245 0.44 -24.36 0.74
N PHE A 246 -0.10 -25.38 1.43
CA PHE A 246 0.00 -26.77 0.98
C PHE A 246 -0.76 -27.01 -0.33
N ALA A 247 -1.90 -26.34 -0.54
CA ALA A 247 -2.64 -26.38 -1.79
C ALA A 247 -1.83 -25.81 -2.96
N VAL A 248 -1.24 -24.63 -2.79
CA VAL A 248 -0.39 -24.01 -3.82
C VAL A 248 0.91 -24.79 -4.03
N TYR A 249 1.51 -25.31 -2.96
CA TYR A 249 2.72 -26.14 -3.02
C TYR A 249 2.48 -27.44 -3.78
N SER A 250 1.38 -28.15 -3.49
CA SER A 250 1.01 -29.37 -4.21
C SER A 250 0.75 -29.10 -5.69
N LEU A 251 0.04 -28.02 -6.02
CA LEU A 251 -0.18 -27.59 -7.41
C LEU A 251 1.15 -27.27 -8.11
N GLY A 252 2.04 -26.54 -7.44
CA GLY A 252 3.37 -26.20 -7.94
C GLY A 252 4.23 -27.44 -8.20
N SER A 253 4.30 -28.37 -7.23
CA SER A 253 5.03 -29.62 -7.39
C SER A 253 4.47 -30.52 -8.50
N SER A 254 3.18 -30.41 -8.82
CA SER A 254 2.56 -31.14 -9.93
C SER A 254 2.92 -30.54 -11.30
N LEU A 255 3.33 -29.27 -11.34
CA LEU A 255 3.79 -28.58 -12.54
C LEU A 255 5.30 -28.78 -12.79
N GLU A 256 6.05 -29.31 -11.81
CA GLU A 256 7.47 -29.65 -11.93
C GLU A 256 7.71 -30.98 -12.69
N LEU A 257 6.68 -31.81 -12.88
CA LEU A 257 6.69 -33.10 -13.60
C LEU A 257 6.27 -32.95 -15.06
#